data_AF-A0A256LAP3-F1
#
_entry.id   AF-A0A256LAP3-F1
#
_cell.length_a   1.000
_cell.length_b   1.000
_cell.length_c   1.000
_cell.angle_alpha   90.00
_cell.angle_beta   90.00
_cell.angle_gamma   90.00
#
_symmetry.space_group_name_H-M   'P 1'
#
loop_
_entity.id
_entity.type
_entity.pdbx_description
1 polymer ?
#
loop_
_entity_poly.entity_id
_entity_poly.type
_entity_poly.pdbx_seq_one_letter_code
_entity_poly.pdbx_strand_id
1 'polypeptide(L)'
;SVSMSESLSNSVSMSESLSNSVSMSESLSNSVSMSESLSNSVSMSESLSNSVSMSESLSNSVSMSESLSNSVSMSESLSNSVSMSESLSNSVSMSESLSNSVSMSESLSNSVSMSESLSNSVSMSESLSNSVS
;
A
#
# COMPACT_ATOMS: atom_id res chain seq x y z
N SER A 1 0.75 -9.57 -18.37
CA SER A 1 0.40 -8.86 -17.14
C SER A 1 -1.02 -9.19 -16.77
N VAL A 2 -1.38 -9.03 -15.49
CA VAL A 2 -2.74 -9.25 -14.97
C VAL A 2 -3.17 -7.99 -14.22
N SER A 3 -4.31 -7.43 -14.59
CA SER A 3 -4.97 -6.32 -13.90
C SER A 3 -6.37 -6.75 -13.47
N MET A 4 -6.72 -6.61 -12.20
CA MET A 4 -8.10 -6.77 -11.74
C MET A 4 -8.50 -5.66 -10.78
N SER A 5 -9.65 -5.05 -11.03
CA SER A 5 -10.16 -3.97 -10.20
C SER A 5 -11.59 -4.30 -9.79
N GLU A 6 -11.85 -4.32 -8.49
CA GLU A 6 -13.18 -4.51 -7.94
C GLU A 6 -13.60 -3.28 -7.13
N SER A 7 -14.80 -2.76 -7.42
CA SER A 7 -15.37 -1.62 -6.70
C SER A 7 -16.85 -1.86 -6.38
N LEU A 8 -17.24 -1.49 -5.16
CA LEU A 8 -18.61 -1.59 -4.69
C LEU A 8 -19.03 -0.33 -3.91
N SER A 9 -20.29 0.09 -4.12
CA SER A 9 -20.84 1.36 -3.62
C SER A 9 -20.17 2.57 -4.31
N ASN A 10 -20.04 3.69 -3.61
CA ASN A 10 -19.36 4.91 -4.10
C ASN A 10 -17.82 4.78 -4.04
N SER A 11 -17.24 3.69 -4.55
CA SER A 11 -15.78 3.48 -4.51
C SER A 11 -15.15 3.53 -5.90
N VAL A 12 -13.83 3.72 -5.94
CA VAL A 12 -13.02 3.74 -7.16
C VAL A 12 -11.88 2.76 -7.01
N SER A 13 -11.76 1.83 -7.95
CA SER A 13 -10.67 0.88 -8.00
C SER A 13 -10.05 0.89 -9.40
N MET A 14 -8.74 1.08 -9.54
CA MET A 14 -8.03 0.91 -10.82
C MET A 14 -6.71 0.16 -10.66
N SER A 15 -6.43 -0.73 -11.60
CA SER A 15 -5.25 -1.58 -11.55
C SER A 15 -4.56 -1.58 -12.91
N GLU A 16 -3.33 -1.11 -12.96
CA GLU A 16 -2.51 -1.11 -14.18
C GLU A 16 -1.34 -2.08 -14.06
N SER A 17 -1.16 -2.91 -15.09
CA SER A 17 -0.11 -3.92 -15.12
C SER A 17 0.51 -4.04 -16.52
N LEU A 18 1.85 -3.98 -16.57
CA LEU A 18 2.61 -4.05 -17.81
C LEU A 18 3.76 -5.09 -17.74
N SER A 19 3.97 -5.82 -18.84
CA SER A 19 4.92 -6.95 -18.94
C SER A 19 4.48 -8.17 -18.11
N ASN A 20 5.38 -8.83 -17.39
CA ASN A 20 5.08 -9.97 -16.52
C ASN A 20 4.65 -9.56 -15.11
N SER A 21 3.84 -8.50 -14.97
CA SER A 21 3.41 -7.99 -13.67
C SER A 21 1.96 -8.32 -13.32
N VAL A 22 1.62 -8.17 -12.04
CA VAL A 22 0.27 -8.34 -11.49
C VAL A 22 -0.12 -7.10 -10.70
N SER A 23 -1.28 -6.54 -10.98
CA SER A 23 -1.85 -5.43 -10.23
C SER A 23 -3.30 -5.76 -9.86
N MET A 24 -3.67 -5.63 -8.60
CA MET A 24 -5.09 -5.67 -8.21
C MET A 24 -5.48 -4.65 -7.18
N SER A 25 -6.70 -4.15 -7.33
CA SER A 25 -7.23 -3.12 -6.46
C SER A 25 -8.65 -3.46 -6.05
N GLU A 26 -8.97 -3.34 -4.77
CA GLU A 26 -10.28 -3.63 -4.21
C GLU A 26 -10.77 -2.48 -3.34
N SER A 27 -11.90 -1.88 -3.70
CA SER A 27 -12.41 -0.71 -3.00
C SER A 27 -13.88 -0.86 -2.60
N LEU A 28 -14.19 -0.65 -1.32
CA LEU A 28 -15.53 -0.70 -0.77
C LEU A 28 -15.90 0.55 0.07
N SER A 29 -17.06 1.15 -0.23
CA SER A 29 -17.68 2.26 0.52
C SER A 29 -16.88 3.56 0.61
N ASN A 30 -17.11 4.49 -0.34
CA ASN A 30 -16.48 5.81 -0.38
C ASN A 30 -14.93 5.75 -0.33
N SER A 31 -14.34 4.68 -0.86
CA SER A 31 -12.89 4.44 -0.80
C SER A 31 -12.27 4.43 -2.20
N VAL A 32 -10.95 4.58 -2.23
CA VAL A 32 -10.15 4.59 -3.46
C VAL A 32 -8.98 3.64 -3.32
N SER A 33 -8.84 2.68 -4.23
CA SER A 33 -7.67 1.82 -4.31
C SER A 33 -7.06 1.87 -5.70
N MET A 34 -5.75 2.13 -5.79
CA MET A 34 -5.06 1.97 -7.07
C MET A 34 -3.78 1.19 -6.94
N SER A 35 -3.52 0.34 -7.92
CA SER A 35 -2.31 -0.47 -7.95
C SER A 35 -1.65 -0.38 -9.33
N GLU A 36 -0.34 -0.18 -9.34
CA GLU A 36 0.45 -0.07 -10.59
C GLU A 36 1.68 -0.96 -10.53
N SER A 37 1.76 -1.92 -11.46
CA SER A 37 2.83 -2.91 -11.48
C SER A 37 3.54 -2.95 -12.85
N LEU A 38 4.87 -2.85 -12.84
CA LEU A 38 5.71 -2.95 -14.02
C LEU A 38 6.89 -3.92 -13.85
N SER A 39 7.05 -4.82 -14.83
CA SER A 39 8.22 -5.71 -14.98
C SER A 39 8.45 -6.70 -13.83
N ASN A 40 7.82 -7.88 -13.92
CA ASN A 40 7.93 -8.97 -12.93
C ASN A 40 7.59 -8.54 -11.50
N SER A 41 6.71 -7.55 -11.33
CA SER A 41 6.33 -7.01 -10.02
C SER A 41 4.87 -7.30 -9.69
N VAL A 42 4.53 -7.13 -8.41
CA VAL A 42 3.18 -7.34 -7.89
C VAL A 42 2.75 -6.14 -7.05
N SER A 43 1.62 -5.53 -7.37
CA SER A 43 1.07 -4.41 -6.60
C SER A 43 -0.37 -4.70 -6.22
N MET A 44 -0.72 -4.52 -4.95
CA MET A 44 -2.08 -4.75 -4.49
C MET A 44 -2.54 -3.72 -3.48
N SER A 45 -3.74 -3.17 -3.70
CA SER A 45 -4.27 -2.12 -2.84
C SER A 45 -5.71 -2.40 -2.46
N GLU A 46 -5.99 -2.37 -1.16
CA GLU A 46 -7.32 -2.62 -0.61
C GLU A 46 -7.77 -1.46 0.27
N SER A 47 -8.95 -0.90 -0.01
CA SER A 47 -9.47 0.26 0.72
C SER A 47 -10.93 0.08 1.11
N LEU A 48 -11.20 0.21 2.41
CA LEU A 48 -12.54 0.12 2.97
C LEU A 48 -12.92 1.36 3.82
N SER A 49 -14.11 1.91 3.56
CA SER A 49 -14.76 2.96 4.37
C SER A 49 -14.00 4.29 4.44
N ASN A 50 -14.27 5.18 3.48
CA ASN A 50 -13.65 6.53 3.41
C ASN A 50 -12.11 6.49 3.45
N SER A 51 -11.49 5.47 2.86
CA SER A 51 -10.05 5.27 2.91
C SER A 51 -9.41 5.27 1.53
N VAL A 52 -8.09 5.44 1.51
CA VAL A 52 -7.28 5.42 0.30
C VAL A 52 -6.12 4.45 0.45
N SER A 53 -5.88 3.61 -0.55
CA SER A 53 -4.72 2.71 -0.62
C SER A 53 -4.08 2.76 -1.99
N MET A 54 -2.75 2.86 -2.02
CA MET A 54 -2.02 2.92 -3.28
C MET A 54 -0.74 2.11 -3.24
N SER A 55 -0.55 1.25 -4.23
CA SER A 55 0.62 0.40 -4.28
C SER A 55 1.28 0.45 -5.65
N GLU A 56 2.57 0.76 -5.66
CA GLU A 56 3.35 0.84 -6.89
C GLU A 56 4.58 -0.07 -6.81
N SER A 57 4.75 -0.95 -7.79
CA SER A 57 5.86 -1.90 -7.81
C SER A 57 6.54 -1.97 -9.17
N LEU A 58 7.86 -1.75 -9.17
CA LEU A 58 8.72 -1.83 -10.35
C LEU A 58 9.90 -2.80 -10.18
N SER A 59 10.09 -3.67 -11.17
CA SER A 59 11.28 -4.52 -11.34
C SER A 59 11.49 -5.54 -10.21
N ASN A 60 10.86 -6.71 -10.34
CA ASN A 60 10.95 -7.82 -9.38
C ASN A 60 10.60 -7.42 -7.94
N SER A 61 9.63 -6.53 -7.76
CA SER A 61 9.28 -5.98 -6.45
C SER A 61 7.82 -6.24 -6.10
N VAL A 62 7.49 -6.07 -4.82
CA VAL A 62 6.14 -6.27 -4.29
C VAL A 62 5.73 -5.08 -3.42
N SER A 63 4.56 -4.52 -3.67
CA SER A 63 4.00 -3.43 -2.86
C SER A 63 2.56 -3.72 -2.52
N MET A 64 2.23 -3.61 -1.24
CA MET A 64 0.89 -3.89 -0.74
C MET A 64 0.44 -2.78 0.20
N SER A 65 -0.77 -2.27 0.00
CA SER A 65 -1.31 -1.18 0.81
C SER A 65 -2.74 -1.46 1.22
N GLU A 66 -2.98 -1.47 2.52
CA GLU A 66 -4.30 -1.70 3.10
C GLU A 66 -4.72 -0.51 3.94
N SER A 67 -5.95 -0.03 3.74
CA SER A 67 -6.44 1.15 4.42
C SER A 67 -7.91 1.05 4.82
N LEU A 68 -8.19 1.28 6.10
CA LEU A 68 -9.51 1.11 6.68
C LEU A 68 -9.93 2.31 7.54
N SER A 69 -11.16 2.77 7.35
CA SER A 69 -11.84 3.77 8.20
C SER A 69 -11.12 5.12 8.27
N ASN A 70 -11.34 5.98 7.27
CA ASN A 70 -10.74 7.32 7.18
C ASN A 70 -9.21 7.33 7.20
N SER A 71 -8.58 6.34 6.59
CA SER A 71 -7.12 6.16 6.64
C SER A 71 -6.48 6.25 5.27
N VAL A 72 -5.15 6.36 5.23
CA VAL A 72 -4.37 6.38 4.00
C VAL A 72 -3.17 5.44 4.11
N SER A 73 -3.00 4.57 3.12
CA SER A 73 -1.88 3.63 3.07
C SER A 73 -1.19 3.64 1.72
N MET A 74 0.11 3.92 1.66
CA MET A 74 0.91 3.84 0.42
C MET A 74 2.14 2.96 0.57
N SER A 75 2.39 2.17 -0.47
CA SER A 75 3.55 1.27 -0.53
C SER A 75 4.23 1.37 -1.89
N GLU A 76 5.52 1.65 -1.88
CA GLU A 76 6.33 1.74 -3.08
C GLU A 76 7.54 0.81 -3.00
N SER A 77 7.76 0.01 -4.05
CA SER A 77 8.85 -0.95 -4.10
C SER A 77 9.55 -0.99 -5.44
N LEU A 78 10.87 -0.87 -5.40
CA LEU A 78 11.71 -0.86 -6.59
C LEU A 78 12.91 -1.80 -6.46
N SER A 79 13.15 -2.60 -7.51
CA SER A 79 14.35 -3.41 -7.70
C SER A 79 14.58 -4.46 -6.61
N ASN A 80 13.85 -5.58 -6.69
CA ASN A 80 13.95 -6.71 -5.75
C ASN A 80 13.59 -6.32 -4.30
N SER A 81 12.66 -5.39 -4.11
CA SER A 81 12.27 -4.92 -2.78
C SER A 81 10.80 -5.20 -2.45
N VAL A 82 10.47 -5.12 -1.17
CA VAL A 82 9.12 -5.33 -0.63
C VAL A 82 8.72 -4.17 0.29
N SER A 83 7.52 -3.65 0.07
CA SER A 83 6.93 -2.56 0.84
C SER A 83 5.51 -2.92 1.23
N MET A 84 5.20 -2.75 2.52
CA MET A 84 3.84 -2.88 3.04
C MET A 84 3.50 -1.68 3.89
N SER A 85 2.28 -1.21 3.72
CA SER A 85 1.70 -0.18 4.58
C SER A 85 0.30 -0.61 4.98
N GLU A 86 0.01 -0.46 6.26
CA GLU A 86 -1.30 -0.73 6.82
C GLU A 86 -1.76 0.45 7.68
N SER A 87 -2.95 0.97 7.37
CA SER A 87 -3.47 2.14 8.05
C SER A 87 -4.92 1.95 8.48
N LEU A 88 -5.15 2.09 9.79
CA LEU A 88 -6.47 1.92 10.39
C LEU A 88 -6.89 3.11 11.28
N SER A 89 -8.16 3.52 11.16
CA SER A 89 -8.83 4.52 11.99
C SER A 89 -8.16 5.90 12.03
N ASN A 90 -8.39 6.73 11.02
CA ASN A 90 -7.86 8.09 10.93
C ASN A 90 -6.32 8.14 11.00
N SER A 91 -5.65 7.19 10.37
CA SER A 91 -4.19 7.12 10.39
C SER A 91 -3.59 7.23 8.99
N VAL A 92 -2.26 7.35 8.95
CA VAL A 92 -1.49 7.33 7.70
C VAL A 92 -0.28 6.43 7.86
N SER A 93 -0.10 5.50 6.93
CA SER A 93 1.06 4.61 6.90
C SER A 93 1.68 4.62 5.52
N MET A 94 2.97 5.00 5.43
CA MET A 94 3.70 4.83 4.17
C MET A 94 5.00 4.06 4.33
N SER A 95 5.30 3.29 3.30
CA SER A 95 6.43 2.40 3.24
C SER A 95 7.09 2.54 1.88
N GLU A 96 8.41 2.66 1.88
CA GLU A 96 9.20 2.73 0.66
C GLU A 96 10.40 1.79 0.74
N SER A 97 10.59 0.98 -0.30
CA SER A 97 11.66 0.00 -0.35
C SER A 97 12.39 0.03 -1.70
N LEU A 98 13.71 0.18 -1.65
CA LEU A 98 14.56 0.19 -2.84
C LEU A 98 15.84 -0.68 -2.69
N SER A 99 16.10 -1.47 -3.73
CA SER A 99 17.32 -2.27 -3.94
C SER A 99 17.53 -3.37 -2.89
N ASN A 100 16.84 -4.50 -3.07
CA ASN A 100 16.95 -5.68 -2.20
C ASN A 100 16.62 -5.35 -0.74
N SER A 101 15.59 -4.55 -0.50
CA SER A 101 15.24 -4.07 0.83
C SER A 101 13.80 -4.37 1.19
N VAL A 102 13.49 -4.30 2.49
CA VAL A 102 12.14 -4.50 3.00
C VAL A 102 11.76 -3.33 3.90
N SER A 103 10.65 -2.69 3.63
CA SER A 103 10.07 -1.69 4.50
C SER A 103 8.66 -2.11 4.87
N MET A 104 8.29 -2.02 6.15
CA MET A 104 6.88 -2.03 6.52
C MET A 104 6.55 -0.88 7.46
N SER A 105 5.37 -0.32 7.23
CA SER A 105 4.79 0.69 8.09
C SER A 105 3.40 0.24 8.54
N GLU A 106 3.10 0.44 9.81
CA GLU A 106 1.77 0.21 10.37
C GLU A 106 1.34 1.42 11.21
N SER A 107 0.13 1.91 10.98
CA SER A 107 -0.41 3.07 11.70
C SER A 107 -1.83 2.80 12.17
N LEU A 108 -2.08 3.01 13.45
CA LEU A 108 -3.39 2.83 14.09
C LEU A 108 -3.82 4.04 14.93
N SER A 109 -5.06 4.48 14.72
CA SER A 109 -5.83 5.39 15.58
C SER A 109 -5.26 6.81 15.71
N ASN A 110 -5.46 7.67 14.71
CA ASN A 110 -4.94 9.06 14.73
C ASN A 110 -3.41 9.11 14.89
N SER A 111 -2.72 8.25 14.15
CA SER A 111 -1.26 8.17 14.15
C SER A 111 -0.72 8.27 12.73
N VAL A 112 0.58 8.50 12.64
CA VAL A 112 1.33 8.45 11.38
C VAL A 112 2.52 7.53 11.58
N SER A 113 2.72 6.60 10.66
CA SER A 113 3.89 5.75 10.57
C SER A 113 4.53 5.89 9.21
N MET A 114 5.86 5.89 9.20
CA MET A 114 6.68 5.97 8.00
C MET A 114 7.86 5.02 8.13
N SER A 115 8.08 4.20 7.12
CA SER A 115 9.25 3.34 7.03
C SER A 115 9.89 3.49 5.65
N GLU A 116 11.20 3.65 5.63
CA GLU A 116 11.98 3.67 4.41
C GLU A 116 13.15 2.68 4.56
N SER A 117 13.41 1.90 3.52
CA SER A 117 14.50 0.92 3.53
C SER A 117 15.27 0.89 2.20
N LEU A 118 16.59 0.99 2.30
CA LEU A 118 17.49 1.08 1.15
C LEU A 118 18.59 0.01 1.20
N SER A 119 18.93 -0.56 0.05
CA SER A 119 20.18 -1.31 -0.17
C SER A 119 20.46 -2.43 0.84
N ASN A 120 19.78 -3.57 0.70
CA ASN A 120 19.98 -4.75 1.57
C ASN A 120 19.69 -4.46 3.06
N SER A 121 18.70 -3.63 3.34
CA SER A 121 18.25 -3.35 4.70
C SER A 121 16.80 -3.75 4.92
N VAL A 122 16.41 -3.74 6.20
CA VAL A 122 15.03 -3.92 6.63
C VAL A 122 14.69 -2.76 7.55
N SER A 123 13.54 -2.15 7.34
CA SER A 123 13.00 -1.08 8.17
C SER A 123 11.57 -1.40 8.56
N MET A 124 11.22 -1.11 9.80
CA MET A 124 9.89 -1.36 10.38
C MET A 124 9.51 -0.15 11.21
N SER A 125 8.30 0.34 11.04
CA SER A 125 7.78 1.48 11.79
C SER A 125 6.34 1.20 12.18
N GLU A 126 6.04 1.28 13.47
CA GLU A 126 4.69 1.09 14.00
C GLU A 126 4.32 2.32 14.83
N SER A 127 3.12 2.84 14.60
CA SER A 127 2.60 4.02 15.29
C SER A 127 1.19 3.77 15.79
N LEU A 128 1.05 3.66 17.10
CA LEU A 128 -0.23 3.48 17.78
C LEU A 128 -0.55 4.72 18.60
N SER A 129 -1.64 5.42 18.28
CA SER A 129 -2.11 6.54 19.11
C SER A 129 -3.38 6.16 19.88
N ASN A 130 -3.25 6.18 21.20
CA ASN A 130 -4.38 6.26 22.12
C ASN A 130 -4.32 7.65 22.76
N SER A 131 -4.94 8.65 22.14
CA SER A 131 -5.33 9.84 22.91
C SER A 131 -6.55 9.47 23.75
N VAL A 132 -6.31 8.76 24.86
CA VAL A 132 -7.16 8.93 26.03
C VAL A 132 -6.71 10.24 26.66
N SER A 133 -7.54 11.28 26.53
CA SER A 133 -7.60 12.36 27.51
C SER A 133 -8.88 12.20 28.30
#